data_AF-U9UXW1-F1
#
_entry.id   AF-U9UXW1-F1
#
_cell.length_a   1.000
_cell.length_b   1.000
_cell.length_c   1.000
_cell.angle_alpha   90.00
_cell.angle_beta   90.00
_cell.angle_gamma   90.00
#
_symmetry.space_group_name_H-M   'P 1'
#
loop_
_entity.id
_entity.type
_entity.pdbx_description
1 polymer ?
#
loop_
_entity_poly.entity_id
_entity_poly.type
_entity_poly.pdbx_seq_one_letter_code
_entity_poly.pdbx_strand_id
1 'polypeptide(L)'
;MSRARTSGDIWWARIFDRLDEFLHNYPKLPKNSVTESSLPLHIGSKVTINNYNTFLHNYGSSGYKFRFQLNSDNTTGEVYIIDMASHVHERITTLLQDYFKVPNNGVFINPPILVDGQVLHYVPRGNGVEVAPDACVSPGVAFVPKPTASTVIPRPPGNTCGNPHARIMCEVAVGQSVGELGRKCLSWMREPYVRAVISIKILEPRLNMQEPTTGQTLPSRNASTTLGFWEY
;
A
#
# COMPACT_ATOMS: atom_id res chain seq x y z
N MET A 1 5.94 -47.70 5.09
CA MET A 1 7.11 -47.45 5.97
C MET A 1 7.65 -46.06 5.68
N SER A 2 7.61 -45.17 6.66
CA SER A 2 8.19 -43.81 6.54
C SER A 2 9.70 -43.90 6.75
N ARG A 3 10.49 -43.55 5.72
CA ARG A 3 11.95 -43.52 5.81
C ARG A 3 12.34 -42.30 6.65
N ALA A 4 12.95 -42.52 7.81
CA ALA A 4 13.46 -41.44 8.66
C ALA A 4 14.55 -40.66 7.89
N ARG A 5 14.37 -39.33 7.78
CA ARG A 5 15.37 -38.44 7.17
C ARG A 5 16.63 -38.43 8.02
N THR A 6 17.79 -38.59 7.38
CA THR A 6 19.07 -38.60 8.09
C THR A 6 19.55 -37.18 8.39
N SER A 7 20.47 -37.02 9.35
CA SER A 7 21.03 -35.70 9.73
C SER A 7 21.64 -34.93 8.56
N GLY A 8 22.18 -35.64 7.55
CA GLY A 8 22.72 -35.03 6.33
C GLY A 8 21.62 -34.42 5.44
N ASP A 9 20.48 -35.10 5.32
CA ASP A 9 19.34 -34.64 4.51
C ASP A 9 18.74 -33.33 5.08
N ILE A 10 18.71 -33.20 6.40
CA ILE A 10 18.20 -32.00 7.10
C ILE A 10 19.16 -30.82 6.93
N TRP A 11 20.47 -31.07 6.94
CA TRP A 11 21.49 -30.03 6.77
C TRP A 11 21.52 -29.49 5.34
N TRP A 12 21.44 -30.37 4.33
CA TRP A 12 21.34 -29.96 2.93
C TRP A 12 20.03 -29.21 2.64
N ALA A 13 18.89 -29.67 3.15
CA ALA A 13 17.63 -28.94 3.01
C ALA A 13 17.72 -27.52 3.58
N ARG A 14 18.37 -27.32 4.73
CA ARG A 14 18.59 -25.97 5.31
C ARG A 14 19.50 -25.09 4.46
N ILE A 15 20.49 -25.67 3.77
CA ILE A 15 21.38 -24.92 2.87
C ILE A 15 20.65 -24.55 1.59
N PHE A 16 19.88 -25.47 0.99
CA PHE A 16 19.06 -25.17 -0.18
C PHE A 16 17.95 -24.18 0.13
N ASP A 17 17.31 -24.28 1.30
CA ASP A 17 16.35 -23.28 1.76
C ASP A 17 17.01 -21.90 1.87
N ARG A 18 18.22 -21.81 2.44
CA ARG A 18 18.99 -20.56 2.50
C ARG A 18 19.40 -20.06 1.11
N LEU A 19 19.82 -20.94 0.20
CA LEU A 19 20.21 -20.55 -1.16
C LEU A 19 19.00 -20.07 -1.97
N ASP A 20 17.85 -20.73 -1.87
CA ASP A 20 16.59 -20.31 -2.49
C ASP A 20 16.05 -19.01 -1.85
N GLU A 21 16.33 -18.78 -0.57
CA GLU A 21 16.09 -17.51 0.13
C GLU A 21 17.07 -16.39 -0.29
N PHE A 22 18.20 -16.71 -0.93
CA PHE A 22 19.16 -15.74 -1.44
C PHE A 22 19.09 -15.50 -2.96
N LEU A 23 18.64 -16.49 -3.74
CA LEU A 23 18.69 -16.49 -5.21
C LEU A 23 17.32 -16.31 -5.88
N HIS A 24 16.24 -16.30 -5.10
CA HIS A 24 14.93 -16.01 -5.64
C HIS A 24 14.79 -14.56 -6.11
N ASN A 25 14.42 -14.38 -7.38
CA ASN A 25 14.04 -13.08 -7.95
C ASN A 25 12.54 -12.79 -7.75
N TYR A 26 11.97 -13.27 -6.64
CA TYR A 26 10.57 -13.07 -6.28
C TYR A 26 10.44 -12.78 -4.77
N PRO A 27 9.51 -11.91 -4.33
CA PRO A 27 9.38 -11.59 -2.93
C PRO A 27 8.82 -12.77 -2.12
N LYS A 28 9.24 -12.91 -0.87
CA LYS A 28 8.71 -13.92 0.07
C LYS A 28 8.19 -13.25 1.33
N LEU A 29 6.95 -13.57 1.71
CA LEU A 29 6.43 -13.16 3.01
C LEU A 29 7.22 -13.84 4.14
N PRO A 30 7.44 -13.13 5.26
CA PRO A 30 8.11 -13.70 6.41
C PRO A 30 7.28 -14.85 7.00
N LYS A 31 7.96 -15.93 7.42
CA LYS A 31 7.32 -17.11 8.03
C LYS A 31 6.79 -16.84 9.44
N ASN A 32 7.41 -15.88 10.13
CA ASN A 32 7.05 -15.47 11.49
C ASN A 32 6.32 -14.12 11.46
N SER A 33 5.60 -13.79 12.52
CA SER A 33 4.99 -12.47 12.67
C SER A 33 6.05 -11.36 12.64
N VAL A 34 5.72 -10.29 11.93
CA VAL A 34 6.55 -9.08 11.85
C VAL A 34 6.11 -8.11 12.94
N THR A 35 7.06 -7.41 13.55
CA THR A 35 6.78 -6.32 14.49
C THR A 35 7.04 -4.98 13.81
N GLU A 36 6.32 -3.92 14.20
CA GLU A 36 6.51 -2.59 13.60
C GLU A 36 7.97 -2.09 13.75
N SER A 37 8.64 -2.47 14.85
CA SER A 37 10.04 -2.11 15.10
C SER A 37 11.05 -2.73 14.12
N SER A 38 10.67 -3.80 13.40
CA SER A 38 11.55 -4.42 12.40
C SER A 38 11.34 -3.87 10.99
N LEU A 39 10.47 -2.87 10.82
CA LEU A 39 10.21 -2.22 9.55
C LEU A 39 11.21 -1.08 9.27
N PRO A 40 11.60 -0.85 8.00
CA PRO A 40 11.20 -1.61 6.83
C PRO A 40 11.92 -2.97 6.75
N LEU A 41 11.16 -4.04 6.52
CA LEU A 41 11.70 -5.40 6.40
C LEU A 41 11.94 -5.73 4.92
N HIS A 42 13.16 -6.07 4.55
CA HIS A 42 13.51 -6.52 3.20
C HIS A 42 13.02 -7.95 2.96
N ILE A 43 12.32 -8.18 1.84
CA ILE A 43 11.66 -9.45 1.53
C ILE A 43 11.94 -9.95 0.10
N GLY A 44 12.74 -9.24 -0.68
CA GLY A 44 13.10 -9.66 -2.02
C GLY A 44 14.14 -8.75 -2.66
N SER A 45 15.08 -9.36 -3.38
CA SER A 45 16.17 -8.67 -4.08
C SER A 45 16.17 -9.00 -5.56
N LYS A 46 16.60 -8.04 -6.40
CA LYS A 46 16.62 -8.18 -7.87
C LYS A 46 15.29 -8.70 -8.45
N VAL A 47 14.18 -8.30 -7.84
CA VAL A 47 12.84 -8.70 -8.24
C VAL A 47 12.46 -7.90 -9.48
N THR A 48 12.00 -8.57 -10.53
CA THR A 48 11.49 -7.87 -11.73
C THR A 48 10.16 -7.19 -11.41
N ILE A 49 9.83 -6.12 -12.14
CA ILE A 49 8.53 -5.42 -12.00
C ILE A 49 7.35 -6.40 -12.15
N ASN A 50 7.42 -7.30 -13.13
CA ASN A 50 6.38 -8.31 -13.35
C ASN A 50 6.21 -9.27 -12.16
N ASN A 51 7.32 -9.74 -11.58
CA ASN A 51 7.27 -10.61 -10.40
C ASN A 51 6.72 -9.88 -9.18
N TYR A 52 7.08 -8.60 -9.02
CA TYR A 52 6.53 -7.77 -7.95
C TYR A 52 5.02 -7.53 -8.13
N ASN A 53 4.55 -7.14 -9.32
CA ASN A 53 3.12 -6.92 -9.54
C ASN A 53 2.34 -8.23 -9.35
N THR A 54 2.85 -9.36 -9.83
CA THR A 54 2.26 -10.69 -9.59
C THR A 54 2.18 -11.00 -8.09
N PHE A 55 3.24 -10.71 -7.33
CA PHE A 55 3.23 -10.84 -5.88
C PHE A 55 2.17 -9.93 -5.24
N LEU A 56 2.07 -8.67 -5.68
CA LEU A 56 1.12 -7.71 -5.15
C LEU A 56 -0.34 -8.12 -5.39
N HIS A 57 -0.66 -8.70 -6.55
CA HIS A 57 -1.99 -9.24 -6.82
C HIS A 57 -2.37 -10.41 -5.90
N ASN A 58 -1.40 -11.21 -5.48
CA ASN A 58 -1.63 -12.37 -4.63
C ASN A 58 -1.63 -12.02 -3.13
N TYR A 59 -0.88 -10.99 -2.74
CA TYR A 59 -0.58 -10.71 -1.33
C TYR A 59 -0.87 -9.26 -0.90
N GLY A 60 -1.36 -8.39 -1.77
CA GLY A 60 -1.64 -6.98 -1.46
C GLY A 60 -2.61 -6.79 -0.29
N SER A 61 -3.52 -7.75 -0.08
CA SER A 61 -4.48 -7.77 1.03
C SER A 61 -4.03 -8.64 2.22
N SER A 62 -2.73 -8.98 2.32
CA SER A 62 -2.20 -9.83 3.40
C SER A 62 -2.11 -9.14 4.77
N GLY A 63 -2.50 -7.87 4.86
CA GLY A 63 -2.31 -7.04 6.05
C GLY A 63 -0.94 -6.35 6.10
N TYR A 64 -0.09 -6.55 5.10
CA TYR A 64 1.18 -5.84 4.94
C TYR A 64 1.09 -4.79 3.83
N LYS A 65 1.84 -3.70 3.99
CA LYS A 65 2.08 -2.71 2.92
C LYS A 65 3.45 -2.90 2.34
N PHE A 66 3.52 -2.94 1.01
CA PHE A 66 4.75 -3.21 0.29
C PHE A 66 5.30 -1.95 -0.39
N ARG A 67 6.62 -1.90 -0.52
CA ARG A 67 7.33 -0.91 -1.32
C ARG A 67 8.29 -1.61 -2.26
N PHE A 68 8.18 -1.28 -3.54
CA PHE A 68 9.16 -1.62 -4.55
C PHE A 68 10.13 -0.45 -4.76
N GLN A 69 11.42 -0.71 -4.64
CA GLN A 69 12.49 0.26 -4.88
C GLN A 69 13.27 -0.17 -6.12
N LEU A 70 13.10 0.57 -7.21
CA LEU A 70 13.75 0.28 -8.49
C LEU A 70 15.28 0.41 -8.37
N ASN A 71 16.00 -0.55 -8.92
CA ASN A 71 17.46 -0.55 -9.02
C ASN A 71 17.91 0.32 -10.21
N SER A 72 19.22 0.61 -10.27
CA SER A 72 19.82 1.42 -11.35
C SER A 72 19.70 0.81 -12.75
N ASP A 73 19.42 -0.50 -12.82
CA ASP A 73 19.16 -1.21 -14.09
C ASP A 73 17.76 -0.93 -14.68
N ASN A 74 16.92 -0.16 -13.96
CA ASN A 74 15.54 0.19 -14.30
C ASN A 74 14.60 -0.99 -14.61
N THR A 75 15.02 -2.22 -14.31
CA THR A 75 14.29 -3.45 -14.67
C THR A 75 14.07 -4.37 -13.48
N THR A 76 14.90 -4.26 -12.45
CA THR A 76 14.77 -4.98 -11.18
C THR A 76 14.65 -4.01 -10.01
N GLY A 77 14.29 -4.53 -8.84
CA GLY A 77 14.20 -3.74 -7.62
C GLY A 77 14.22 -4.59 -6.36
N GLU A 78 14.28 -3.86 -5.25
CA GLU A 78 14.23 -4.38 -3.90
C GLU A 78 12.81 -4.22 -3.33
N VAL A 79 12.33 -5.24 -2.62
CA VAL A 79 10.96 -5.28 -2.09
C VAL A 79 11.00 -5.27 -0.58
N TYR A 80 10.20 -4.39 0.02
CA TYR A 80 10.12 -4.20 1.46
C TYR A 80 8.69 -4.28 1.96
N ILE A 81 8.49 -4.82 3.16
CA ILE A 81 7.33 -4.51 3.99
C ILE A 81 7.65 -3.18 4.70
N ILE A 82 6.76 -2.20 4.57
CA ILE A 82 6.98 -0.84 5.09
C ILE A 82 5.96 -0.40 6.13
N ASP A 83 4.81 -1.06 6.18
CA ASP A 83 3.77 -0.83 7.17
C ASP A 83 2.87 -2.06 7.27
N MET A 84 1.94 -2.06 8.22
CA MET A 84 0.99 -3.13 8.43
C MET A 84 -0.41 -2.55 8.70
N ALA A 85 -1.44 -3.25 8.26
CA ALA A 85 -2.82 -2.93 8.58
C ALA A 85 -3.08 -3.28 10.06
N SER A 86 -3.31 -2.26 10.88
CA SER A 86 -3.84 -2.42 12.23
C SER A 86 -5.35 -2.25 12.24
N HIS A 87 -6.02 -2.66 13.32
CA HIS A 87 -7.45 -2.40 13.47
C HIS A 87 -7.78 -0.89 13.41
N VAL A 88 -6.89 -0.04 13.91
CA VAL A 88 -7.05 1.42 13.87
C VAL A 88 -6.90 1.94 12.43
N HIS A 89 -5.92 1.41 11.69
CA HIS A 89 -5.73 1.70 10.28
C HIS A 89 -7.01 1.39 9.47
N GLU A 90 -7.52 0.16 9.57
CA GLU A 90 -8.71 -0.26 8.83
C GLU A 90 -9.94 0.59 9.18
N ARG A 91 -10.14 0.90 10.47
CA ARG A 91 -11.26 1.73 10.91
C ARG A 91 -11.21 3.14 10.31
N ILE A 92 -10.02 3.76 10.24
CA ILE A 92 -9.84 5.08 9.63
C ILE A 92 -10.05 5.01 8.12
N THR A 93 -9.51 3.99 7.47
CA THR A 93 -9.71 3.76 6.03
C THR A 93 -11.19 3.58 5.69
N THR A 94 -11.94 2.77 6.44
CA THR A 94 -13.40 2.62 6.26
C THR A 94 -14.12 3.96 6.47
N LEU A 95 -13.80 4.69 7.52
CA LEU A 95 -14.43 5.98 7.81
C LEU A 95 -14.20 7.00 6.69
N LEU A 96 -12.98 7.07 6.14
CA LEU A 96 -12.68 7.90 4.98
C LEU A 96 -13.53 7.51 3.77
N GLN A 97 -13.63 6.21 3.49
CA GLN A 97 -14.46 5.73 2.39
C GLN A 97 -15.93 6.12 2.57
N ASP A 98 -16.47 6.00 3.78
CA ASP A 98 -17.85 6.34 4.09
C ASP A 98 -18.12 7.84 3.87
N TYR A 99 -17.21 8.72 4.30
CA TYR A 99 -17.34 10.16 4.05
C TYR A 99 -17.41 10.50 2.56
N PHE A 100 -16.62 9.85 1.72
CA PHE A 100 -16.67 10.06 0.28
C PHE A 100 -17.92 9.47 -0.39
N LYS A 101 -18.59 8.50 0.26
CA LYS A 101 -19.85 7.94 -0.21
C LYS A 101 -21.07 8.79 0.17
N VAL A 102 -20.98 9.62 1.20
CA VAL A 102 -22.10 10.49 1.63
C VAL A 102 -22.71 11.30 0.48
N PRO A 103 -21.93 11.97 -0.40
CA PRO A 103 -22.51 12.75 -1.50
C PRO A 103 -23.22 11.93 -2.58
N ASN A 104 -23.06 10.60 -2.60
CA ASN A 104 -23.86 9.73 -3.47
C ASN A 104 -25.32 9.62 -3.03
N ASN A 105 -25.69 10.13 -1.84
CA ASN A 105 -27.07 10.16 -1.34
C ASN A 105 -27.76 8.78 -1.37
N GLY A 106 -27.04 7.72 -0.99
CA GLY A 106 -27.54 6.35 -0.97
C GLY A 106 -27.61 5.65 -2.33
N VAL A 107 -27.17 6.30 -3.43
CA VAL A 107 -27.06 5.64 -4.74
C VAL A 107 -25.95 4.59 -4.69
N PHE A 108 -26.32 3.32 -4.84
CA PHE A 108 -25.38 2.19 -4.81
C PHE A 108 -25.03 1.67 -6.21
N ILE A 109 -25.99 1.65 -7.13
CA ILE A 109 -25.78 1.18 -8.50
C ILE A 109 -25.43 2.38 -9.38
N ASN A 110 -24.28 2.32 -10.06
CA ASN A 110 -23.74 3.39 -10.89
C ASN A 110 -23.70 4.76 -10.18
N PRO A 111 -23.08 4.84 -8.99
CA PRO A 111 -22.98 6.11 -8.28
C PRO A 111 -22.13 7.12 -9.05
N PRO A 112 -22.38 8.43 -8.86
CA PRO A 112 -21.56 9.47 -9.45
C PRO A 112 -20.12 9.45 -8.91
N ILE A 113 -19.93 9.02 -7.66
CA ILE A 113 -18.62 8.88 -7.01
C ILE A 113 -18.38 7.40 -6.71
N LEU A 114 -17.30 6.86 -7.26
CA LEU A 114 -16.79 5.54 -6.93
C LEU A 114 -15.73 5.69 -5.83
N VAL A 115 -15.87 4.89 -4.78
CA VAL A 115 -14.96 4.89 -3.64
C VAL A 115 -14.52 3.47 -3.41
N ASP A 116 -13.25 3.23 -3.67
CA ASP A 116 -12.63 1.92 -3.58
C ASP A 116 -11.55 1.90 -2.48
N GLY A 117 -11.25 0.71 -1.97
CA GLY A 117 -10.13 0.50 -1.06
C GLY A 117 -8.80 0.37 -1.81
N GLN A 118 -8.13 -0.76 -1.62
CA GLN A 118 -6.79 -1.04 -2.16
C GLN A 118 -6.80 -1.45 -3.65
N VAL A 119 -7.40 -0.62 -4.51
CA VAL A 119 -7.34 -0.83 -5.97
C VAL A 119 -5.95 -0.45 -6.49
N LEU A 120 -5.42 -1.26 -7.39
CA LEU A 120 -4.07 -1.07 -7.92
C LEU A 120 -4.04 -0.01 -9.03
N HIS A 121 -3.05 0.87 -8.93
CA HIS A 121 -2.73 1.90 -9.91
C HIS A 121 -1.26 1.77 -10.31
N TYR A 122 -0.93 2.21 -11.53
CA TYR A 122 0.46 2.32 -11.94
C TYR A 122 1.12 3.51 -11.23
N VAL A 123 2.33 3.31 -10.71
CA VAL A 123 3.15 4.40 -10.18
C VAL A 123 3.40 5.39 -11.32
N PRO A 124 3.12 6.70 -11.12
CA PRO A 124 3.36 7.69 -12.16
C PRO A 124 4.85 7.75 -12.50
N ARG A 125 5.20 7.57 -13.78
CA ARG A 125 6.58 7.39 -14.29
C ARG A 125 7.32 6.14 -13.78
N GLY A 126 6.63 5.19 -13.14
CA GLY A 126 7.23 4.06 -12.43
C GLY A 126 7.47 2.81 -13.28
N ASN A 127 7.71 2.93 -14.59
CA ASN A 127 8.02 1.81 -15.49
C ASN A 127 7.05 0.60 -15.40
N GLY A 128 5.79 0.82 -15.05
CA GLY A 128 4.77 -0.23 -14.92
C GLY A 128 4.67 -0.87 -13.53
N VAL A 129 5.41 -0.38 -12.52
CA VAL A 129 5.23 -0.78 -11.12
C VAL A 129 3.83 -0.41 -10.65
N GLU A 130 3.16 -1.35 -9.99
CA GLU A 130 1.83 -1.15 -9.41
C GLU A 130 1.90 -0.84 -7.90
N VAL A 131 0.92 -0.07 -7.43
CA VAL A 131 0.78 0.32 -6.03
C VAL A 131 -0.69 0.56 -5.70
N ALA A 132 -1.08 0.26 -4.47
CA ALA A 132 -2.41 0.56 -3.95
C ALA A 132 -2.36 1.73 -2.95
N PRO A 133 -3.28 2.70 -3.03
CA PRO A 133 -3.62 3.57 -1.92
C PRO A 133 -4.47 2.79 -0.90
N ASP A 134 -4.71 3.36 0.28
CA ASP A 134 -5.60 2.71 1.26
C ASP A 134 -7.08 2.91 0.91
N ALA A 135 -7.39 4.06 0.32
CA ALA A 135 -8.63 4.29 -0.38
C ALA A 135 -8.40 5.23 -1.57
N CYS A 136 -9.25 5.13 -2.58
CA CYS A 136 -9.23 6.04 -3.70
C CYS A 136 -10.64 6.43 -4.14
N VAL A 137 -10.75 7.65 -4.68
CA VAL A 137 -12.01 8.23 -5.13
C VAL A 137 -11.90 8.53 -6.61
N SER A 138 -12.83 7.99 -7.38
CA SER A 138 -12.87 8.16 -8.83
C SER A 138 -14.28 8.60 -9.27
N PRO A 139 -14.38 9.33 -10.40
CA PRO A 139 -15.67 9.65 -10.99
C PRO A 139 -16.32 8.38 -11.55
N GLY A 140 -17.64 8.28 -11.43
CA GLY A 140 -18.42 7.23 -12.06
C GLY A 140 -18.21 7.19 -13.58
N VAL A 141 -18.29 5.99 -14.16
CA VAL A 141 -18.02 5.77 -15.59
C VAL A 141 -18.99 6.49 -16.53
N ALA A 142 -20.15 6.90 -16.02
CA ALA A 142 -21.11 7.75 -16.72
C ALA A 142 -20.59 9.18 -16.97
N PHE A 143 -19.69 9.67 -16.10
CA PHE A 143 -19.10 11.01 -16.18
C PHE A 143 -17.71 10.99 -16.82
N VAL A 144 -16.92 9.97 -16.51
CA VAL A 144 -15.64 9.74 -17.18
C VAL A 144 -15.61 8.34 -17.77
N PRO A 145 -15.66 8.21 -19.11
CA PRO A 145 -15.56 6.91 -19.76
C PRO A 145 -14.25 6.20 -19.43
N LYS A 146 -14.29 4.87 -19.45
CA LYS A 146 -13.08 4.04 -19.37
C LYS A 146 -12.07 4.47 -20.45
N PRO A 147 -10.75 4.42 -20.17
CA PRO A 147 -9.73 4.85 -21.13
C PRO A 147 -9.86 4.21 -22.51
N THR A 148 -10.21 2.93 -22.58
CA THR A 148 -10.40 2.17 -23.83
C THR A 148 -11.57 2.69 -24.67
N ALA A 149 -12.63 3.16 -24.01
CA ALA A 149 -13.83 3.71 -24.64
C ALA A 149 -13.82 5.25 -24.77
N SER A 150 -12.81 5.93 -24.20
CA SER A 150 -12.75 7.38 -24.17
C SER A 150 -12.34 7.97 -25.53
N THR A 151 -13.06 9.01 -25.95
CA THR A 151 -12.76 9.81 -27.15
C THR A 151 -11.93 11.06 -26.85
N VAL A 152 -11.65 11.35 -25.57
CA VAL A 152 -10.85 12.50 -25.12
C VAL A 152 -9.36 12.26 -25.42
N ILE A 153 -8.66 13.30 -25.90
CA ILE A 153 -7.21 13.27 -26.16
C ILE A 153 -6.51 14.34 -25.30
N PRO A 154 -5.49 13.97 -24.49
CA PRO A 154 -5.02 12.59 -24.26
C PRO A 154 -6.08 11.78 -23.51
N ARG A 155 -6.09 10.45 -23.75
CA ARG A 155 -7.02 9.55 -23.05
C ARG A 155 -6.81 9.65 -21.54
N PRO A 156 -7.88 9.65 -20.73
CA PRO A 156 -7.73 9.61 -19.28
C PRO A 156 -6.96 8.34 -18.90
N PRO A 157 -6.06 8.39 -17.90
CA PRO A 157 -5.40 7.19 -17.39
C PRO A 157 -6.43 6.26 -16.74
N GLY A 158 -6.06 4.99 -16.69
CA GLY A 158 -6.84 3.95 -16.01
C GLY A 158 -6.13 3.38 -14.80
N ASN A 159 -6.89 2.78 -13.90
CA ASN A 159 -6.33 1.82 -12.95
C ASN A 159 -6.06 0.46 -13.64
N THR A 160 -5.49 -0.51 -12.92
CA THR A 160 -5.11 -1.81 -13.51
C THR A 160 -6.32 -2.67 -13.91
N CYS A 161 -7.52 -2.35 -13.41
CA CYS A 161 -8.78 -2.97 -13.81
C CYS A 161 -9.43 -2.30 -15.04
N GLY A 162 -8.81 -1.28 -15.63
CA GLY A 162 -9.32 -0.55 -16.79
C GLY A 162 -10.46 0.43 -16.50
N ASN A 163 -10.71 0.74 -15.22
CA ASN A 163 -11.61 1.83 -14.82
C ASN A 163 -10.87 3.17 -14.86
N PRO A 164 -11.59 4.32 -14.91
CA PRO A 164 -10.96 5.63 -14.81
C PRO A 164 -10.03 5.70 -13.59
N HIS A 165 -8.87 6.32 -13.76
CA HIS A 165 -7.95 6.53 -12.65
C HIS A 165 -8.62 7.33 -11.53
N ALA A 166 -8.16 7.13 -10.29
CA ALA A 166 -8.65 7.91 -9.17
C ALA A 166 -8.19 9.36 -9.27
N ARG A 167 -9.04 10.27 -8.77
CA ARG A 167 -8.80 11.71 -8.66
C ARG A 167 -8.27 12.07 -7.27
N ILE A 168 -8.68 11.33 -6.24
CA ILE A 168 -8.22 11.53 -4.87
C ILE A 168 -7.63 10.22 -4.37
N MET A 169 -6.43 10.29 -3.82
CA MET A 169 -5.77 9.17 -3.14
C MET A 169 -5.79 9.41 -1.63
N CYS A 170 -6.04 8.35 -0.86
CA CYS A 170 -5.96 8.38 0.60
C CYS A 170 -4.89 7.42 1.09
N GLU A 171 -4.04 7.89 1.98
CA GLU A 171 -2.94 7.14 2.57
C GLU A 171 -2.98 7.28 4.09
N VAL A 172 -2.96 6.15 4.80
CA VAL A 172 -3.01 6.06 6.25
C VAL A 172 -1.78 5.28 6.72
N ALA A 173 -0.91 5.91 7.52
CA ALA A 173 0.33 5.28 8.00
C ALA A 173 0.29 5.06 9.51
N VAL A 174 0.74 3.88 9.96
CA VAL A 174 0.87 3.52 11.39
C VAL A 174 2.33 3.36 11.79
N GLY A 175 3.06 2.44 11.15
CA GLY A 175 4.49 2.25 11.35
C GLY A 175 5.35 3.15 10.44
N GLN A 176 4.88 3.47 9.24
CA GLN A 176 5.67 4.19 8.24
C GLN A 176 6.03 5.62 8.69
N SER A 177 7.27 6.08 8.47
CA SER A 177 7.67 7.44 8.85
C SER A 177 6.89 8.53 8.10
N VAL A 178 6.78 9.73 8.67
CA VAL A 178 6.14 10.89 8.01
C VAL A 178 6.81 11.21 6.67
N GLY A 179 8.14 11.09 6.59
CA GLY A 179 8.88 11.33 5.35
C GLY A 179 8.55 10.31 4.26
N GLU A 180 8.42 9.02 4.62
CA GLU A 180 8.05 7.97 3.67
C GLU A 180 6.58 8.10 3.21
N LEU A 181 5.67 8.44 4.12
CA LEU A 181 4.28 8.75 3.77
C LEU A 181 4.22 9.95 2.81
N GLY A 182 4.93 11.03 3.14
CA GLY A 182 5.01 12.23 2.29
C GLY A 182 5.57 11.92 0.90
N ARG A 183 6.62 11.09 0.81
CA ARG A 183 7.18 10.64 -0.47
C ARG A 183 6.16 9.85 -1.30
N LYS A 184 5.36 8.98 -0.66
CA LYS A 184 4.28 8.24 -1.33
C LYS A 184 3.20 9.21 -1.86
N CYS A 185 2.79 10.17 -1.03
CA CYS A 185 1.79 11.18 -1.42
C CYS A 185 2.26 12.05 -2.59
N LEU A 186 3.50 12.53 -2.55
CA LEU A 186 4.11 13.27 -3.66
C LEU A 186 4.22 12.43 -4.92
N SER A 187 4.43 11.11 -4.81
CA SER A 187 4.43 10.21 -5.96
C SER A 187 3.07 10.14 -6.63
N TRP A 188 1.98 10.12 -5.86
CA TRP A 188 0.62 10.17 -6.43
C TRP A 188 0.35 11.47 -7.15
N MET A 189 0.75 12.60 -6.56
CA MET A 189 0.56 13.90 -7.19
C MET A 189 1.28 14.00 -8.54
N ARG A 190 2.34 13.23 -8.82
CA ARG A 190 2.99 13.24 -10.13
C ARG A 190 2.09 12.78 -11.29
N GLU A 191 0.99 12.09 -11.01
CA GLU A 191 -0.04 11.80 -12.01
C GLU A 191 -0.89 13.05 -12.24
N PRO A 192 -0.84 13.66 -13.45
CA PRO A 192 -1.63 14.86 -13.73
C PRO A 192 -3.14 14.66 -13.60
N TYR A 193 -3.62 13.43 -13.56
CA TYR A 193 -5.03 13.12 -13.33
C TYR A 193 -5.43 13.15 -11.86
N VAL A 194 -4.50 12.92 -10.92
CA VAL A 194 -4.72 13.06 -9.48
C VAL A 194 -4.83 14.55 -9.14
N ARG A 195 -5.84 14.91 -8.35
CA ARG A 195 -6.18 16.29 -7.97
C ARG A 195 -5.84 16.57 -6.51
N ALA A 196 -5.97 15.56 -5.65
CA ALA A 196 -5.66 15.69 -4.24
C ALA A 196 -5.13 14.38 -3.67
N VAL A 197 -4.34 14.50 -2.61
CA VAL A 197 -3.94 13.36 -1.76
C VAL A 197 -4.22 13.70 -0.31
N ILE A 198 -4.95 12.83 0.37
CA ILE A 198 -5.17 12.88 1.81
C ILE A 198 -4.19 11.92 2.47
N SER A 199 -3.42 12.45 3.42
CA SER A 199 -2.45 11.67 4.18
C SER A 199 -2.73 11.77 5.67
N ILE A 200 -2.88 10.62 6.33
CA ILE A 200 -3.12 10.52 7.76
C ILE A 200 -1.98 9.71 8.38
N LYS A 201 -1.18 10.36 9.21
CA LYS A 201 -0.19 9.65 10.03
C LYS A 201 -0.76 9.39 11.41
N ILE A 202 -1.07 8.13 11.70
CA ILE A 202 -1.41 7.66 13.04
C ILE A 202 -0.11 7.54 13.83
N LEU A 203 -0.10 8.13 15.02
CA LEU A 203 1.05 8.13 15.90
C LEU A 203 0.66 7.61 17.27
N GLU A 204 1.65 7.04 17.96
CA GLU A 204 1.51 6.69 19.36
C GLU A 204 1.17 7.94 20.20
N PRO A 205 0.47 7.76 21.33
CA PRO A 205 0.20 8.84 22.27
C PRO A 205 1.48 9.56 22.71
N ARG A 206 1.36 10.88 22.91
CA ARG A 206 2.46 11.72 23.42
C ARG A 206 2.94 11.25 24.80
N LEU A 207 4.21 11.53 25.10
CA LEU A 207 4.76 11.40 26.44
C LEU A 207 3.83 12.05 27.48
N ASN A 208 3.52 11.30 28.55
CA ASN A 208 2.71 11.73 29.69
C ASN A 208 1.25 12.07 29.37
N MET A 209 0.70 11.58 28.26
CA MET A 209 -0.71 11.73 27.98
C MET A 209 -1.51 10.77 28.88
N GLN A 210 -2.34 11.34 29.75
CA GLN A 210 -3.27 10.58 30.60
C GLN A 210 -4.56 10.33 29.84
N GLU A 211 -5.07 9.11 29.92
CA GLU A 211 -6.42 8.84 29.44
C GLU A 211 -7.43 9.62 30.32
N PRO A 212 -8.30 10.47 29.75
CA PRO A 212 -9.19 11.32 30.53
C PRO A 212 -10.14 10.57 31.47
N THR A 213 -10.50 9.33 31.09
CA THR A 213 -11.49 8.52 31.81
C THR A 213 -10.86 7.73 32.95
N THR A 214 -9.66 7.19 32.76
CA THR A 214 -9.04 6.25 33.71
C THR A 214 -7.85 6.85 34.45
N GLY A 215 -7.34 8.00 34.02
CA GLY A 215 -6.13 8.62 34.57
C GLY A 215 -4.84 7.84 34.28
N GLN A 216 -4.91 6.75 33.49
CA GLN A 216 -3.73 5.94 33.17
C GLN A 216 -2.82 6.70 32.22
N THR A 217 -1.53 6.77 32.58
CA THR A 217 -0.48 7.30 31.72
C THR A 217 -0.21 6.30 30.60
N LEU A 218 -0.43 6.69 29.34
CA LEU A 218 -0.17 5.82 28.20
C LEU A 218 1.35 5.66 27.99
N PRO A 219 1.85 4.44 27.71
CA PRO A 219 3.25 4.24 27.33
C PRO A 219 3.53 5.00 26.03
N SER A 220 4.66 5.70 25.96
CA SER A 220 4.85 6.79 24.99
C SER A 220 6.11 6.71 24.13
N ARG A 221 6.02 7.33 22.95
CA ARG A 221 7.11 8.01 22.24
C ARG A 221 6.68 9.43 21.83
N ASN A 222 7.62 10.32 21.56
CA ASN A 222 7.34 11.71 21.15
C ASN A 222 6.69 11.75 19.76
N ALA A 223 5.37 12.00 19.65
CA ALA A 223 4.73 12.15 18.34
C ALA A 223 3.41 12.97 18.36
N SER A 224 3.06 13.62 17.23
CA SER A 224 1.80 14.36 17.02
C SER A 224 1.09 13.90 15.75
N THR A 225 -0.11 13.31 15.84
CA THR A 225 -0.92 12.95 14.65
C THR A 225 -0.97 14.13 13.68
N THR A 226 -0.57 13.87 12.44
CA THR A 226 -0.48 14.91 11.40
C THR A 226 -1.42 14.54 10.28
N LEU A 227 -2.32 15.45 9.95
CA LEU A 227 -3.12 15.43 8.72
C LEU A 227 -2.38 16.27 7.69
N GLY A 228 -1.96 15.65 6.59
CA GLY A 228 -1.41 16.34 5.44
C GLY A 228 -2.43 16.35 4.32
N PHE A 229 -2.68 17.53 3.76
CA PHE A 229 -3.51 17.71 2.57
C PHE A 229 -2.65 18.33 1.47
N TRP A 230 -2.67 17.70 0.29
CA TRP A 230 -1.86 18.09 -0.85
C TRP A 230 -2.79 18.39 -2.02
N GLU A 231 -2.74 19.63 -2.51
CA GLU A 231 -3.49 20.10 -3.69
C GLU A 231 -2.52 20.66 -4.75
N TYR A 232 -3.01 20.75 -5.98
CA TYR A 232 -2.33 21.40 -7.11
C TYR A 232 -2.78 22.84 -7.27
#